data_AF-A0A3D9BUP8-F1
#
_entry.id   AF-A0A3D9BUP8-F1
#
_cell.length_a   1.000
_cell.length_b   1.000
_cell.length_c   1.000
_cell.angle_alpha   90.00
_cell.angle_beta   90.00
_cell.angle_gamma   90.00
#
_symmetry.space_group_name_H-M   'P 1'
#
loop_
_entity.id
_entity.type
_entity.pdbx_description
1 polymer ?
#
loop_
_entity_poly.entity_id
_entity_poly.type
_entity_poly.pdbx_seq_one_letter_code
_entity_poly.pdbx_strand_id
1 'polypeptide(L)'
;MENGDTLEVYANLSACMFAASERYNFLKENDTLYLETHSEISSFEKKQQTLPKIIYPFKPNNSFSFENYFKYLKNENKAKRKYGSSLVTVYYPNKDQTQYFNDDGLGDKFTKLDKLSLIRKRLYPNDKFFEIPEPSPPPQSRK
;
A
#
# COMPACT_ATOMS: atom_id res chain seq x y z
N MET A 1 14.13 -2.33 -14.43
CA MET A 1 14.64 -1.30 -13.52
C MET A 1 16.15 -1.34 -13.62
N GLU A 2 16.71 -0.26 -14.10
CA GLU A 2 18.14 0.00 -14.16
C GLU A 2 18.63 0.58 -12.82
N ASN A 3 19.94 0.68 -12.64
CA ASN A 3 20.50 1.30 -11.45
C ASN A 3 20.09 2.78 -11.37
N GLY A 4 19.61 3.23 -10.20
CA GLY A 4 19.07 4.56 -9.98
C GLY A 4 17.57 4.68 -10.30
N ASP A 5 16.94 3.66 -10.88
CA ASP A 5 15.50 3.67 -11.12
C ASP A 5 14.71 3.61 -9.80
N THR A 6 13.61 4.36 -9.78
CA THR A 6 12.58 4.26 -8.75
C THR A 6 11.24 3.90 -9.37
N LEU A 7 10.63 2.83 -8.88
CA LEU A 7 9.24 2.49 -9.16
C LEU A 7 8.40 2.86 -7.94
N GLU A 8 7.41 3.73 -8.13
CA GLU A 8 6.51 4.14 -7.05
C GLU A 8 5.17 3.41 -7.20
N VAL A 9 4.68 2.87 -6.08
CA VAL A 9 3.34 2.29 -5.98
C VAL A 9 2.55 3.13 -5.00
N TYR A 10 1.54 3.83 -5.50
CA TYR A 10 0.59 4.56 -4.68
C TYR A 10 -0.65 3.69 -4.43
N ALA A 11 -1.00 3.48 -3.17
CA ALA A 11 -2.22 2.79 -2.75
C ALA A 11 -3.17 3.76 -2.06
N ASN A 12 -4.41 3.84 -2.55
CA ASN A 12 -5.48 4.62 -1.93
C ASN A 12 -6.27 3.75 -0.95
N LEU A 13 -6.01 3.96 0.34
CA LEU A 13 -6.65 3.22 1.43
C LEU A 13 -7.97 3.85 1.89
N SER A 14 -8.35 4.99 1.31
CA SER A 14 -9.49 5.80 1.75
C SER A 14 -10.81 5.07 1.54
N ALA A 15 -11.68 5.04 2.55
CA ALA A 15 -13.04 4.52 2.46
C ALA A 15 -13.98 5.29 3.38
N CYS A 16 -15.19 5.59 2.89
CA CYS A 16 -16.18 6.40 3.62
C CYS A 16 -15.57 7.73 4.10
N MET A 17 -15.61 8.03 5.40
CA MET A 17 -15.02 9.25 6.00
C MET A 17 -13.52 9.11 6.31
N PHE A 18 -12.93 7.93 6.16
CA PHE A 18 -11.52 7.69 6.42
C PHE A 18 -10.71 7.96 5.14
N ALA A 19 -9.76 8.88 5.22
CA ALA A 19 -8.87 9.26 4.13
C ALA A 19 -7.44 8.89 4.50
N ALA A 20 -6.85 7.98 3.72
CA ALA A 20 -5.52 7.44 3.95
C ALA A 20 -4.88 6.94 2.65
N SER A 21 -3.55 6.92 2.64
CA SER A 21 -2.77 6.42 1.52
C SER A 21 -1.43 5.82 1.96
N GLU A 22 -0.87 4.99 1.08
CA GLU A 22 0.50 4.52 1.18
C GLU A 22 1.25 4.71 -0.13
N ARG A 23 2.55 5.02 0.00
CA ARG A 23 3.51 5.04 -1.10
C ARG A 23 4.61 4.04 -0.82
N TYR A 24 4.85 3.15 -1.78
CA TYR A 24 5.96 2.20 -1.77
C TYR A 24 6.93 2.57 -2.87
N ASN A 25 8.14 2.99 -2.49
CA ASN A 25 9.21 3.30 -3.43
C ASN A 25 10.15 2.11 -3.50
N PHE A 26 10.21 1.49 -4.67
CA PHE A 26 11.21 0.46 -4.99
C PHE A 26 12.39 1.15 -5.65
N LEU A 27 13.55 1.15 -4.99
CA LEU A 27 14.76 1.80 -5.49
C LEU A 27 15.77 0.72 -5.88
N LYS A 28 16.22 0.75 -7.13
CA LYS A 28 17.26 -0.17 -7.62
C LYS A 28 18.62 0.49 -7.45
N GLU A 29 19.44 -0.06 -6.57
CA GLU A 29 20.82 0.37 -6.32
C GLU A 29 21.75 -0.82 -6.57
N ASN A 30 22.47 -0.78 -7.69
CA ASN A 30 23.27 -1.88 -8.23
C ASN A 30 22.41 -3.17 -8.29
N ASP A 31 22.88 -4.26 -7.71
CA ASP A 31 22.16 -5.53 -7.67
C ASP A 31 21.08 -5.60 -6.58
N THR A 32 20.96 -4.57 -5.72
CA THR A 32 20.01 -4.57 -4.60
C THR A 32 18.74 -3.79 -4.95
N LEU A 33 17.58 -4.34 -4.59
CA LEU A 33 16.31 -3.64 -4.62
C LEU A 33 15.92 -3.26 -3.20
N TYR A 34 15.80 -1.96 -2.94
CA TYR A 34 15.34 -1.45 -1.66
C TYR A 34 13.87 -1.06 -1.73
N LEU A 35 13.20 -1.14 -0.60
CA LEU A 35 11.84 -0.64 -0.42
C LEU A 35 11.83 0.42 0.68
N GLU A 36 11.29 1.58 0.34
CA GLU A 36 10.93 2.64 1.27
C GLU A 36 9.39 2.79 1.28
N THR A 37 8.79 3.02 2.44
CA THR A 37 7.34 3.07 2.58
C THR A 37 6.92 4.30 3.37
N HIS A 38 6.00 5.07 2.80
CA HIS A 38 5.40 6.24 3.43
C HIS A 38 3.91 6.02 3.61
N SER A 39 3.40 6.30 4.80
CA SER A 39 2.00 6.13 5.16
C SER A 39 1.41 7.46 5.60
N GLU A 40 0.18 7.75 5.18
CA GLU A 40 -0.52 8.98 5.53
C GLU A 40 -1.97 8.69 5.88
N ILE A 41 -2.45 9.33 6.95
CA ILE A 41 -3.87 9.47 7.28
C ILE A 41 -4.15 10.96 7.24
N SER A 42 -5.12 11.37 6.42
CA SER A 42 -5.49 12.78 6.21
C SER A 42 -6.89 13.12 6.75
N SER A 43 -7.71 12.11 7.07
CA SER A 43 -8.96 12.30 7.81
C SER A 43 -8.70 12.48 9.31
N PHE A 44 -9.58 13.22 9.98
CA PHE A 44 -9.49 13.50 11.42
C PHE A 44 -8.21 14.27 11.77
N GLU A 45 -7.22 13.60 12.36
CA GLU A 45 -5.90 14.16 12.65
C GLU A 45 -4.91 13.71 11.59
N LYS A 46 -4.25 14.67 10.95
CA LYS A 46 -3.22 14.38 9.95
C LYS A 46 -2.06 13.66 10.61
N LYS A 47 -1.81 12.42 10.21
CA LYS A 47 -0.70 11.57 10.67
C LYS A 47 0.10 11.10 9.48
N GLN A 48 1.42 11.08 9.63
CA GLN A 48 2.34 10.60 8.59
C GLN A 48 3.43 9.75 9.25
N GLN A 49 3.91 8.75 8.53
CA GLN A 49 5.01 7.90 8.95
C GLN A 49 5.86 7.52 7.73
N THR A 50 7.17 7.52 7.92
CA THR A 50 8.11 6.86 7.01
C THR A 50 8.67 5.64 7.73
N LEU A 51 8.54 4.46 7.11
CA LEU A 51 9.07 3.22 7.65
C LEU A 51 10.55 3.05 7.29
N PRO A 52 11.30 2.26 8.08
CA PRO A 52 12.71 1.99 7.77
C PRO A 52 12.88 1.41 6.37
N LYS A 53 13.85 1.93 5.61
CA LYS A 53 14.24 1.37 4.31
C LYS A 53 14.75 -0.06 4.52
N ILE A 54 14.19 -1.01 3.78
CA ILE A 54 14.57 -2.42 3.84
C ILE A 54 15.09 -2.91 2.49
N ILE A 55 15.93 -3.96 2.52
CA ILE A 55 16.22 -4.73 1.30
C ILE A 55 14.95 -5.53 0.98
N TYR A 56 14.36 -5.28 -0.18
CA TYR A 56 13.14 -5.97 -0.58
C TYR A 56 13.46 -7.45 -0.89
N PRO A 57 12.86 -8.40 -0.16
CA PRO A 57 13.20 -9.81 -0.29
C PRO A 57 12.48 -10.43 -1.49
N PHE A 58 12.92 -10.08 -2.71
CA PHE A 58 12.37 -10.64 -3.94
C PHE A 58 12.51 -12.18 -3.91
N LYS A 59 11.38 -12.87 -3.86
CA LYS A 59 11.32 -14.34 -3.90
C LYS A 59 10.20 -14.75 -4.86
N PRO A 60 10.51 -15.40 -6.00
CA PRO A 60 9.54 -15.67 -7.06
C PRO A 60 8.35 -16.55 -6.61
N ASN A 61 8.52 -17.34 -5.55
CA ASN A 61 7.48 -18.24 -5.01
C ASN A 61 6.80 -17.70 -3.74
N ASN A 62 7.00 -16.43 -3.38
CA ASN A 62 6.38 -15.87 -2.18
C ASN A 62 4.93 -15.40 -2.47
N SER A 63 3.94 -16.10 -1.94
CA SER A 63 2.50 -15.76 -2.09
C SER A 63 2.13 -14.36 -1.59
N PHE A 64 2.90 -13.80 -0.64
CA PHE A 64 2.70 -12.47 -0.07
C PHE A 64 3.83 -11.54 -0.54
N SER A 65 3.78 -11.17 -1.81
CA SER A 65 4.73 -10.26 -2.46
C SER A 65 4.02 -9.31 -3.41
N PHE A 66 4.64 -8.17 -3.71
CA PHE A 66 4.07 -7.18 -4.62
C PHE A 66 3.89 -7.74 -6.04
N GLU A 67 4.78 -8.62 -6.50
CA GLU A 67 4.67 -9.25 -7.82
C GLU A 67 3.38 -10.06 -7.95
N ASN A 68 3.08 -10.86 -6.93
CA ASN A 68 1.85 -11.67 -6.93
C ASN A 68 0.61 -10.81 -6.70
N TYR A 69 0.72 -9.73 -5.93
CA TYR A 69 -0.35 -8.74 -5.83
C TYR A 69 -0.64 -8.06 -7.16
N PHE A 70 0.36 -7.63 -7.92
CA PHE A 70 0.16 -7.02 -9.23
C PHE A 70 -0.35 -8.01 -10.27
N LYS A 71 0.07 -9.27 -10.24
CA LYS A 71 -0.52 -10.34 -11.07
C LYS A 71 -2.00 -10.51 -10.75
N TYR A 72 -2.35 -10.59 -9.47
CA TYR A 72 -3.73 -10.66 -9.01
C TYR A 72 -4.53 -9.44 -9.49
N LEU A 73 -4.04 -8.22 -9.23
CA LEU A 73 -4.70 -7.00 -9.68
C LEU A 73 -4.86 -6.97 -11.20
N LYS A 74 -3.87 -7.39 -12.00
CA LYS A 74 -4.00 -7.46 -13.47
C LYS A 74 -5.14 -8.39 -13.91
N ASN A 75 -5.33 -9.51 -13.23
CA ASN A 75 -6.39 -10.48 -13.56
C ASN A 75 -7.78 -9.98 -13.13
N GLU A 76 -7.87 -9.32 -11.97
CA GLU A 76 -9.13 -8.81 -11.42
C GLU A 76 -9.48 -7.38 -11.88
N ASN A 77 -8.60 -6.70 -12.61
CA ASN A 77 -8.83 -5.34 -13.06
C ASN A 77 -9.82 -5.34 -14.22
N LYS A 78 -11.09 -5.14 -13.90
CA LYS A 78 -12.17 -5.06 -14.89
C LYS A 78 -12.18 -3.76 -15.70
N ALA A 79 -11.43 -2.73 -15.28
CA ALA A 79 -11.46 -1.40 -15.88
C ALA A 79 -10.14 -1.01 -16.58
N LYS A 80 -10.19 -0.81 -17.89
CA LYS A 80 -9.06 -0.32 -18.73
C LYS A 80 -8.81 1.20 -18.65
N ARG A 81 -9.59 1.95 -17.86
CA ARG A 81 -9.50 3.41 -17.73
C ARG A 81 -9.50 3.86 -16.26
N LYS A 82 -8.91 5.02 -15.97
CA LYS A 82 -8.97 5.66 -14.65
C LYS A 82 -10.42 6.09 -14.36
N TYR A 83 -11.03 5.52 -13.33
CA TYR A 83 -12.27 6.03 -12.76
C TYR A 83 -11.93 6.86 -11.53
N GLY A 84 -12.21 8.18 -11.55
CA GLY A 84 -12.03 9.07 -10.39
C GLY A 84 -10.65 8.95 -9.71
N SER A 85 -10.60 8.17 -8.63
CA SER A 85 -9.38 7.76 -7.93
C SER A 85 -9.11 6.25 -8.12
N SER A 86 -7.98 5.89 -8.73
CA SER A 86 -7.55 4.49 -8.79
C SER A 86 -7.24 3.93 -7.40
N LEU A 87 -7.48 2.64 -7.21
CA LEU A 87 -7.15 1.93 -5.98
C LEU A 87 -5.64 1.85 -5.79
N VAL A 88 -4.94 1.42 -6.85
CA VAL A 88 -3.48 1.37 -6.90
C VAL A 88 -3.01 1.99 -8.20
N THR A 89 -2.01 2.86 -8.11
CA THR A 89 -1.31 3.42 -9.25
C THR A 89 0.16 3.01 -9.18
N VAL A 90 0.70 2.48 -10.27
CA VAL A 90 2.12 2.16 -10.40
C VAL A 90 2.75 3.14 -11.36
N TYR A 91 3.68 3.94 -10.86
CA TYR A 91 4.49 4.86 -11.63
C TYR A 91 5.83 4.18 -11.92
N TYR A 92 6.04 3.82 -13.18
CA TYR A 92 7.32 3.26 -13.61
C TYR A 92 8.35 4.40 -13.78
N PRO A 93 9.66 4.08 -13.76
CA PRO A 93 10.72 5.07 -13.93
C PRO A 93 10.54 5.94 -15.19
N ASN A 94 10.07 5.33 -16.28
CA ASN A 94 9.55 6.05 -17.43
C ASN A 94 8.10 6.48 -17.14
N LYS A 95 7.89 7.78 -16.86
CA LYS A 95 6.58 8.35 -16.46
C LYS A 95 5.48 8.18 -17.52
N ASP A 96 5.84 7.94 -18.78
CA ASP A 96 4.88 7.62 -19.84
C ASP A 96 4.27 6.21 -19.68
N GLN A 97 4.86 5.39 -18.82
CA GLN A 97 4.34 4.11 -18.39
C GLN A 97 3.77 4.28 -16.98
N THR A 98 2.47 4.55 -16.91
CA THR A 98 1.72 4.52 -15.64
C THR A 98 0.63 3.46 -15.75
N GLN A 99 0.55 2.57 -14.76
CA GLN A 99 -0.49 1.55 -14.70
C GLN A 99 -1.49 1.86 -13.59
N TYR A 100 -2.77 1.79 -13.92
CA TYR A 100 -3.87 2.03 -13.00
C TYR A 100 -4.63 0.73 -12.72
N PHE A 101 -4.88 0.47 -11.44
CA PHE A 101 -5.75 -0.59 -10.97
C PHE A 101 -6.91 0.02 -10.21
N ASN A 102 -8.13 -0.31 -10.63
CA ASN A 102 -9.34 0.24 -10.02
C ASN A 102 -10.07 -0.84 -9.22
N ASP A 103 -10.93 -0.41 -8.31
CA ASP A 103 -11.93 -1.25 -7.67
C ASP A 103 -13.29 -1.17 -8.39
N ASP A 104 -14.11 -2.20 -8.18
CA ASP A 104 -15.48 -2.36 -8.66
C ASP A 104 -16.44 -2.35 -7.46
N GLY A 105 -16.41 -1.25 -6.70
CA GLY A 105 -17.19 -1.05 -5.47
C GLY A 105 -16.48 -1.46 -4.18
N LEU A 106 -17.13 -1.19 -3.04
CA LEU A 106 -16.51 -1.32 -1.71
C LEU A 106 -16.03 -2.75 -1.38
N GLY A 107 -16.78 -3.78 -1.75
CA GLY A 107 -16.40 -5.17 -1.47
C GLY A 107 -15.12 -5.60 -2.21
N ASP A 108 -15.03 -5.26 -3.50
CA ASP A 108 -13.83 -5.50 -4.31
C ASP A 108 -12.63 -4.68 -3.81
N LYS A 109 -12.87 -3.41 -3.46
CA LYS A 109 -11.88 -2.54 -2.83
C LYS A 109 -11.27 -3.18 -1.59
N PHE A 110 -12.09 -3.58 -0.62
CA PHE A 110 -11.59 -4.19 0.62
C PHE A 110 -10.86 -5.50 0.36
N THR A 111 -11.37 -6.35 -0.54
CA THR A 111 -10.70 -7.62 -0.91
C THR A 111 -9.30 -7.38 -1.47
N LYS A 112 -9.14 -6.37 -2.33
CA LYS A 112 -7.84 -5.99 -2.90
C LYS A 112 -6.91 -5.39 -1.84
N LEU A 113 -7.42 -4.49 -1.00
CA LEU A 113 -6.63 -3.88 0.08
C LEU A 113 -6.21 -4.87 1.16
N ASP A 114 -7.04 -5.88 1.48
CA ASP A 114 -6.69 -6.94 2.43
C ASP A 114 -5.46 -7.71 1.98
N LYS A 115 -5.35 -8.01 0.68
CA LYS A 115 -4.17 -8.65 0.10
C LYS A 115 -2.92 -7.79 0.20
N LEU A 116 -3.05 -6.47 -0.01
CA LEU A 116 -1.95 -5.52 0.21
C LEU A 116 -1.55 -5.47 1.69
N SER A 117 -2.53 -5.47 2.60
CA SER A 117 -2.28 -5.43 4.05
C SER A 117 -1.47 -6.62 4.55
N LEU A 118 -1.65 -7.81 3.95
CA LEU A 118 -0.87 -9.02 4.25
C LEU A 118 0.59 -8.86 3.84
N ILE A 119 0.86 -8.14 2.75
CA ILE A 119 2.23 -7.82 2.32
C ILE A 119 2.84 -6.83 3.31
N ARG A 120 2.13 -5.76 3.66
CA ARG A 120 2.60 -4.78 4.65
C ARG A 120 2.92 -5.43 5.99
N LYS A 121 2.02 -6.25 6.56
CA LYS A 121 2.24 -6.96 7.83
C LYS A 121 3.46 -7.87 7.80
N ARG A 122 3.80 -8.44 6.64
CA ARG A 122 4.99 -9.27 6.51
C ARG A 122 6.28 -8.45 6.46
N LEU A 123 6.26 -7.32 5.75
CA LEU A 123 7.42 -6.43 5.63
C LEU A 123 7.68 -5.67 6.94
N TYR A 124 6.61 -5.32 7.65
CA TYR A 124 6.64 -4.50 8.86
C TYR A 124 5.70 -5.07 9.94
N PRO A 125 6.03 -6.23 10.56
CA PRO A 125 5.13 -6.93 11.47
C PRO A 125 4.82 -6.21 12.78
N ASN A 126 5.64 -5.24 13.17
CA ASN A 126 5.47 -4.45 14.39
C ASN A 126 4.86 -3.07 14.13
N ASP A 127 4.51 -2.75 12.89
CA ASP A 127 3.91 -1.47 12.56
C ASP A 127 2.42 -1.43 12.94
N LYS A 128 2.03 -0.36 13.64
CA LYS A 128 0.68 -0.16 14.16
C LYS A 128 0.00 1.10 13.60
N PHE A 129 0.55 1.70 12.54
CA PHE A 129 0.14 3.03 12.10
C PHE A 129 -1.34 3.13 11.70
N PHE A 130 -1.89 2.06 11.10
CA PHE A 130 -3.29 1.96 10.71
C PHE A 130 -4.16 1.21 11.72
N GLU A 131 -3.61 0.79 12.87
CA GLU A 131 -4.39 0.16 13.92
C GLU A 131 -5.26 1.20 14.64
N ILE A 132 -6.52 0.84 14.90
CA ILE A 132 -7.39 1.65 15.74
C ILE A 132 -6.90 1.47 17.17
N PRO A 133 -6.59 2.54 17.92
CA PRO A 133 -6.19 2.41 19.30
C PRO A 133 -7.31 1.73 20.09
N GLU A 134 -6.95 0.86 21.03
CA GLU A 134 -7.93 0.26 21.93
C GLU A 134 -8.71 1.39 22.64
N PRO A 135 -10.05 1.26 22.76
CA PRO A 135 -10.83 2.24 23.49
C PRO A 135 -10.32 2.32 24.93
N SER A 136 -10.20 3.54 25.46
CA SER A 136 -9.85 3.75 26.86
C SER A 136 -10.82 2.95 27.75
N PRO A 137 -10.34 2.24 28.78
CA PRO A 137 -11.22 1.53 29.69
C PRO A 137 -12.23 2.52 30.29
N PRO A 138 -13.48 2.10 30.53
CA PRO A 138 -14.49 2.97 31.09
C PRO A 138 -13.99 3.55 32.42
N PRO A 139 -14.27 4.84 32.71
CA PRO A 139 -13.85 5.45 33.97
C PRO A 139 -14.37 4.60 35.13
N GLN A 140 -13.47 4.22 36.05
CA GLN A 140 -13.86 3.48 37.24
C GLN A 140 -14.97 4.26 37.95
N SER A 141 -16.14 3.64 38.06
CA SER A 141 -17.24 4.14 38.89
C SER A 141 -16.66 4.40 40.28
N ARG A 142 -16.52 5.69 40.63
CA ARG A 142 -16.27 6.09 42.01
C ARG A 142 -17.52 5.67 42.78
N LYS A 143 -17.41 4.60 43.56
CA LYS A 143 -18.35 4.28 44.63
C LYS A 143 -18.14 5.24 45.79
#